data_AF-A0AAW2A003-F1
#
_entry.id   AF-A0AAW2A003-F1
#
_cell.length_a   1.000
_cell.length_b   1.000
_cell.length_c   1.000
_cell.angle_alpha   90.00
_cell.angle_beta   90.00
_cell.angle_gamma   90.00
#
_symmetry.space_group_name_H-M   'P 1'
#
loop_
_entity.id
_entity.type
_entity.pdbx_description
1 polymer ?
#
loop_
_entity_poly.entity_id
_entity_poly.type
_entity_poly.pdbx_seq_one_letter_code
_entity_poly.pdbx_strand_id
1 'polypeptide(L)'
;MDGIREACFDEYVEEEMQMAKPLSDHTPLQSPYPKKLKRRDESKEVSMESIYDAIHTLSQRFEERLDAFERRFENFEQRIQNNEKGVTENKNEIIQLNAQVDRLTKENKELKERCREIERYGRRWNLKLIGLPEKENEDIRERVIGILTRVIPISVEKLRDKVDTVHRLGKKDDPAFNMRPRPIIMQFGMRTMRDEIWRRSREARVCKELHVQFRQDWSKEDREARAKLYPTVQEARRNGKKAYLKEGYAIIDGKRVEAPFIH
;
A
#
# COMPACT_ATOMS: atom_id res chain seq x y z
N MET A 1 23.82 -1.18 11.42
CA MET A 1 23.33 0.21 11.55
C MET A 1 22.32 0.44 10.45
N ASP A 2 21.22 -0.32 10.45
CA ASP A 2 20.03 -0.22 11.33
C ASP A 2 19.07 0.78 10.66
N GLY A 3 17.82 0.48 10.35
CA GLY A 3 16.91 -0.54 10.84
C GLY A 3 15.55 0.13 10.99
N ILE A 4 14.49 -0.45 10.43
CA ILE A 4 13.07 -0.21 10.76
C ILE A 4 12.40 -1.53 10.35
N ARG A 5 11.93 -2.45 11.19
CA ARG A 5 11.18 -2.45 12.47
C ARG A 5 9.85 -1.69 12.46
N GLU A 6 8.79 -2.51 12.31
CA GLU A 6 7.42 -2.41 12.83
C GLU A 6 6.50 -1.32 12.23
N ALA A 7 5.25 -1.60 11.87
CA ALA A 7 4.29 -2.39 12.66
C ALA A 7 3.11 -2.98 11.85
N CYS A 8 2.63 -4.12 12.38
CA CYS A 8 1.25 -4.63 12.45
C CYS A 8 0.47 -4.96 11.18
N PHE A 9 0.47 -6.25 10.85
CA PHE A 9 -0.76 -6.93 10.45
C PHE A 9 -0.91 -8.18 11.31
N ASP A 10 -1.73 -8.07 12.36
CA ASP A 10 -2.22 -9.20 13.14
C ASP A 10 -3.37 -9.83 12.36
N GLU A 11 -3.15 -11.02 11.82
CA GLU A 11 -4.24 -11.96 11.55
C GLU A 11 -3.74 -13.34 11.96
N TYR A 12 -4.34 -13.85 13.03
CA TYR A 12 -4.05 -15.13 13.66
C TYR A 12 -4.38 -16.27 12.71
N VAL A 13 -3.36 -17.02 12.31
CA VAL A 13 -3.50 -18.41 11.84
C VAL A 13 -2.62 -19.26 12.74
N GLU A 14 -3.23 -19.85 13.77
CA GLU A 14 -2.65 -20.95 14.53
C GLU A 14 -2.63 -22.19 13.64
N GLU A 15 -1.53 -22.40 12.90
CA GLU A 15 -1.20 -23.72 12.37
C GLU A 15 -0.19 -24.38 13.31
N GLU A 16 -0.62 -25.48 13.91
CA GLU A 16 0.18 -26.32 14.80
C GLU A 16 1.50 -26.73 14.14
N MET A 17 2.60 -26.11 14.54
CA MET A 17 3.92 -26.74 14.45
C MET A 17 3.96 -27.92 15.41
N GLN A 18 3.54 -29.10 14.94
CA GLN A 18 3.95 -30.34 15.57
C GLN A 18 5.45 -30.54 15.31
N MET A 19 6.26 -29.98 16.22
CA MET A 19 7.65 -30.40 16.37
C MET A 19 7.65 -31.91 16.55
N ALA A 20 8.21 -32.63 15.58
CA ALA A 20 8.49 -34.04 15.74
C ALA A 20 9.34 -34.22 17.01
N LYS A 21 8.76 -34.87 18.02
CA LYS A 21 9.43 -35.26 19.26
C LYS A 21 10.72 -36.01 18.91
N PRO A 22 11.83 -35.78 19.63
CA PRO A 22 12.99 -36.65 19.52
C PRO A 22 12.56 -38.06 19.95
N LEU A 23 12.71 -39.04 19.07
CA LEU A 23 12.54 -40.44 19.46
C LEU A 23 13.76 -40.85 20.30
N SER A 24 13.71 -40.52 21.58
CA SER A 24 14.58 -41.09 22.61
C SER A 24 13.80 -42.20 23.31
N ASP A 25 13.83 -43.41 22.76
CA ASP A 25 13.48 -44.62 23.49
C ASP A 25 14.75 -45.46 23.67
N HIS A 26 15.52 -45.10 24.70
CA HIS A 26 16.47 -46.02 25.30
C HIS A 26 15.69 -46.90 26.26
N THR A 27 15.14 -48.03 25.79
CA THR A 27 14.68 -49.07 26.70
C THR A 27 15.90 -49.65 27.42
N PRO A 28 15.99 -49.59 28.77
CA PRO A 28 17.12 -50.14 29.48
C PRO A 28 17.03 -51.66 29.42
N LEU A 29 17.90 -52.28 28.63
CA LEU A 29 18.16 -53.71 28.71
C LEU A 29 18.63 -54.01 30.15
N GLN A 30 17.81 -54.72 30.92
CA GLN A 30 18.21 -55.25 32.22
C GLN A 30 19.50 -56.06 32.05
N SER A 31 20.54 -55.70 32.80
CA SER A 31 21.77 -56.48 32.85
C SER A 31 21.50 -57.78 33.60
N PRO A 32 21.72 -58.96 32.99
CA PRO A 32 21.66 -60.21 33.73
C PRO A 32 22.87 -60.28 34.67
N TYR A 33 22.60 -60.47 35.96
CA TYR A 33 23.57 -60.79 37.01
C TYR A 33 24.64 -61.81 36.53
N PRO A 34 25.90 -61.70 36.99
CA PRO A 34 26.99 -62.52 36.49
C PRO A 34 26.79 -63.99 36.90
N LYS A 35 26.33 -64.82 35.95
CA LYS A 35 26.43 -66.27 36.10
C LYS A 35 27.91 -66.62 36.04
N LYS A 36 28.42 -67.17 37.15
CA LYS A 36 29.80 -67.66 37.28
C LYS A 36 30.24 -68.36 36.00
N LEU A 37 31.31 -67.81 35.41
CA LEU A 37 31.96 -68.32 34.22
C LEU A 37 32.38 -69.77 34.48
N LYS A 38 31.57 -70.73 34.03
CA LYS A 38 32.05 -72.10 33.87
C LYS A 38 32.99 -72.02 32.68
N ARG A 39 34.30 -71.93 32.95
CA ARG A 39 35.35 -72.13 31.93
C ARG A 39 35.08 -73.48 31.29
N ARG A 40 34.39 -73.45 30.16
CA ARG A 40 34.36 -74.54 29.21
C ARG A 40 35.42 -74.17 28.20
N ASP A 41 36.62 -74.65 28.47
CA ASP A 41 37.69 -74.71 27.49
C ASP A 41 37.27 -75.77 26.47
N GLU A 42 36.31 -75.41 25.62
CA GLU A 42 36.07 -76.11 24.37
C GLU A 42 36.68 -75.21 23.33
N SER A 43 37.95 -75.49 23.03
CA SER A 43 38.57 -75.16 21.76
C SER A 43 37.66 -75.75 20.68
N LYS A 44 36.59 -75.03 20.32
CA LYS A 44 35.83 -75.34 19.11
C LYS A 44 36.82 -75.13 18.00
N GLU A 45 37.34 -76.22 17.45
CA GLU A 45 38.03 -76.20 16.17
C GLU A 45 37.10 -75.47 15.21
N VAL A 46 37.45 -74.22 14.91
CA VAL A 46 36.76 -73.46 13.89
C VAL A 46 37.14 -74.15 12.60
N SER A 47 36.23 -74.97 12.08
CA SER A 47 36.44 -75.66 10.82
C SER A 47 36.77 -74.63 9.74
N MET A 48 37.75 -74.94 8.90
CA MET A 48 38.14 -74.11 7.76
C MET A 48 36.94 -73.85 6.85
N GLU A 49 36.04 -74.83 6.68
CA GLU A 49 34.75 -74.67 5.98
C GLU A 49 33.91 -73.54 6.59
N SER A 50 33.76 -73.50 7.91
CA SER A 50 32.95 -72.48 8.59
C SER A 50 33.51 -71.06 8.41
N ILE A 51 34.84 -70.93 8.28
CA ILE A 51 35.49 -69.65 7.98
C ILE A 51 35.25 -69.26 6.53
N TYR A 52 35.38 -70.21 5.59
CA TYR A 52 35.08 -69.99 4.17
C TYR A 52 33.62 -69.59 3.95
N ASP A 53 32.66 -70.25 4.59
CA ASP A 53 31.24 -69.92 4.51
C ASP A 53 30.94 -68.53 5.09
N ALA A 54 31.58 -68.16 6.21
CA ALA A 54 31.43 -66.84 6.79
C ALA A 54 32.02 -65.74 5.89
N ILE A 55 33.17 -65.98 5.26
CA ILE A 55 33.78 -65.06 4.29
C ILE A 55 32.89 -64.92 3.05
N HIS A 56 32.41 -66.04 2.47
CA HIS A 56 31.51 -66.00 1.32
C HIS A 56 30.22 -65.27 1.63
N THR A 57 29.60 -65.55 2.78
CA THR A 57 28.38 -64.85 3.22
C THR A 57 28.63 -63.35 3.40
N LEU A 58 29.78 -62.97 3.96
CA LEU A 58 30.16 -61.56 4.14
C LEU A 58 30.38 -60.88 2.78
N SER A 59 31.08 -61.53 1.85
CA SER A 59 31.30 -61.04 0.49
C SER A 59 29.99 -60.80 -0.25
N GLN A 60 29.06 -61.76 -0.19
CA GLN A 60 27.74 -61.62 -0.80
C GLN A 60 26.96 -60.43 -0.18
N ARG A 61 26.99 -60.29 1.15
CA ARG A 61 26.37 -59.13 1.83
C ARG A 61 27.06 -57.80 1.52
N PHE A 62 28.32 -57.82 1.12
CA PHE A 62 29.01 -56.62 0.64
C PHE A 62 28.57 -56.27 -0.78
N GLU A 63 28.50 -57.24 -1.69
CA GLU A 63 27.98 -57.05 -3.05
C GLU A 63 26.54 -56.53 -3.04
N GLU A 64 25.63 -57.16 -2.27
CA GLU A 64 24.24 -56.70 -2.13
C GLU A 64 24.14 -55.25 -1.60
N ARG A 65 25.06 -54.86 -0.69
CA ARG A 65 25.10 -53.49 -0.15
C ARG A 65 25.70 -52.50 -1.15
N LEU A 66 26.66 -52.91 -1.97
CA LEU A 66 27.22 -52.09 -3.05
C LEU A 66 26.16 -51.83 -4.12
N ASP A 67 25.44 -52.87 -4.56
CA ASP A 67 24.32 -52.73 -5.50
C ASP A 67 23.23 -51.78 -4.97
N ALA A 68 22.88 -51.92 -3.69
CA ALA A 68 21.91 -51.04 -3.04
C ALA A 68 22.42 -49.59 -2.94
N PHE A 69 23.73 -49.41 -2.75
CA PHE A 69 24.37 -48.09 -2.71
C PHE A 69 24.40 -47.43 -4.09
N GLU A 70 24.76 -48.16 -5.14
CA GLU A 70 24.76 -47.68 -6.53
C GLU A 70 23.36 -47.21 -6.93
N ARG A 71 22.32 -48.02 -6.68
CA ARG A 71 20.93 -47.62 -6.93
C ARG A 71 20.54 -46.35 -6.18
N ARG A 72 20.99 -46.17 -4.93
CA ARG A 72 20.74 -44.93 -4.17
C ARG A 72 21.49 -43.75 -4.76
N PHE A 73 22.71 -43.97 -5.24
CA PHE A 73 23.54 -42.96 -5.87
C PHE A 73 22.91 -42.46 -7.17
N GLU A 74 22.47 -43.36 -8.06
CA GLU A 74 21.72 -43.03 -9.27
C GLU A 74 20.46 -42.21 -8.97
N ASN A 75 19.70 -42.62 -7.94
CA ASN A 75 18.53 -41.87 -7.49
C ASN A 75 18.89 -40.47 -6.97
N PHE A 76 20.00 -40.32 -6.25
CA PHE A 76 20.47 -39.00 -5.81
C PHE A 76 20.90 -38.13 -6.99
N GLU A 77 21.61 -38.69 -7.96
CA GLU A 77 22.02 -37.98 -9.16
C GLU A 77 20.81 -37.47 -9.96
N GLN A 78 19.80 -38.33 -10.14
CA GLN A 78 18.55 -37.93 -10.79
C GLN A 78 17.81 -36.81 -10.03
N ARG A 79 17.78 -36.88 -8.69
CA ARG A 79 17.17 -35.83 -7.85
C ARG A 79 17.94 -34.52 -7.93
N ILE A 80 19.27 -34.55 -7.97
CA ILE A 80 20.11 -33.37 -8.12
C ILE A 80 19.85 -32.71 -9.47
N GLN A 81 19.85 -33.48 -10.56
CA GLN A 81 19.57 -32.94 -11.90
C GLN A 81 18.17 -32.30 -11.99
N ASN A 82 17.16 -32.94 -11.39
CA ASN A 82 15.80 -32.39 -11.36
C ASN A 82 15.73 -31.10 -10.54
N ASN A 83 16.41 -31.04 -9.40
CA ASN A 83 16.50 -29.84 -8.58
C ASN A 83 17.25 -28.71 -9.31
N GLU A 84 18.34 -28.99 -10.01
CA GLU A 84 19.09 -28.00 -10.79
C GLU A 84 18.23 -27.38 -11.91
N LYS A 85 17.43 -28.21 -12.59
CA LYS A 85 16.44 -27.75 -13.57
C LYS A 85 15.40 -26.83 -12.91
N GLY A 86 14.79 -27.28 -11.82
CA GLY A 86 13.80 -26.49 -11.08
C GLY A 86 14.35 -25.16 -10.57
N VAL A 87 15.59 -25.13 -10.06
CA VAL A 87 16.26 -23.90 -9.63
C VAL A 87 16.45 -22.94 -10.81
N THR A 88 16.82 -23.45 -11.98
CA THR A 88 17.01 -22.64 -13.18
C THR A 88 15.69 -22.06 -13.70
N GLU A 89 14.63 -22.88 -13.72
CA GLU A 89 13.27 -22.44 -14.09
C GLU A 89 12.75 -21.36 -13.13
N ASN A 90 12.84 -21.60 -11.82
CA ASN A 90 12.45 -20.62 -10.81
C ASN A 90 13.25 -19.32 -10.93
N LYS A 91 14.55 -19.41 -11.21
CA LYS A 91 15.39 -18.22 -11.42
C LYS A 91 14.90 -17.41 -12.63
N ASN A 92 14.55 -18.07 -13.72
CA ASN A 92 14.02 -17.42 -14.91
C ASN A 92 12.65 -16.77 -14.64
N GLU A 93 11.77 -17.45 -13.92
CA GLU A 93 10.47 -16.91 -13.52
C GLU A 93 10.63 -15.68 -12.61
N ILE A 94 11.52 -15.73 -11.62
CA ILE A 94 11.83 -14.58 -10.76
C ILE A 94 12.31 -13.37 -11.58
N ILE A 95 13.17 -13.58 -12.58
CA ILE A 95 13.64 -12.50 -13.46
C ILE A 95 12.46 -11.90 -14.24
N GLN A 96 11.58 -12.74 -14.80
CA GLN A 96 10.41 -12.29 -15.56
C GLN A 96 9.41 -11.54 -14.68
N LEU A 97 9.14 -12.05 -13.47
CA LEU A 97 8.26 -11.42 -12.49
C LEU A 97 8.81 -10.06 -12.04
N ASN A 98 10.11 -9.96 -11.73
CA ASN A 98 10.73 -8.68 -11.38
C ASN A 98 10.60 -7.66 -12.52
N ALA A 99 10.87 -8.07 -13.77
CA ALA A 99 10.69 -7.20 -14.93
C ALA A 99 9.23 -6.75 -15.11
N GLN A 100 8.26 -7.62 -14.81
CA GLN A 100 6.84 -7.26 -14.85
C GLN A 100 6.46 -6.30 -13.73
N VAL A 101 6.94 -6.53 -12.50
CA VAL A 101 6.73 -5.64 -11.35
C VAL A 101 7.29 -4.25 -11.64
N ASP A 102 8.49 -4.15 -12.21
CA ASP A 102 9.10 -2.86 -12.58
C ASP A 102 8.26 -2.13 -13.64
N ARG A 103 7.81 -2.84 -14.68
CA ARG A 103 6.92 -2.28 -15.70
C ARG A 103 5.61 -1.77 -15.11
N LEU A 104 4.92 -2.61 -14.34
CA LEU A 104 3.65 -2.26 -13.72
C LEU A 104 3.80 -1.11 -12.72
N THR A 105 4.90 -1.07 -11.97
CA THR A 105 5.19 0.03 -11.04
C THR A 105 5.35 1.35 -11.78
N LYS A 106 6.07 1.34 -12.91
CA LYS A 106 6.23 2.52 -13.78
C LYS A 106 4.89 2.97 -14.36
N GLU A 107 4.13 2.06 -14.97
CA GLU A 107 2.82 2.37 -15.55
C GLU A 107 1.83 2.89 -14.48
N ASN A 108 1.82 2.28 -13.30
CA ASN A 108 0.97 2.71 -12.19
C ASN A 108 1.31 4.14 -11.74
N LYS A 109 2.60 4.48 -11.68
CA LYS A 109 3.06 5.85 -11.37
C LYS A 109 2.60 6.84 -12.44
N GLU A 110 2.74 6.50 -13.72
CA GLU A 110 2.31 7.35 -14.84
C GLU A 110 0.78 7.55 -14.84
N LEU A 111 0.01 6.49 -14.63
CA LEU A 111 -1.45 6.54 -14.54
C LEU A 111 -1.90 7.39 -13.35
N LYS A 112 -1.30 7.22 -12.18
CA LYS A 112 -1.59 8.05 -11.00
C LYS A 112 -1.35 9.52 -11.29
N GLU A 113 -0.24 9.87 -11.94
CA GLU A 113 0.05 11.27 -12.28
C GLU A 113 -0.96 11.82 -13.29
N ARG A 114 -1.29 11.06 -14.34
CA ARG A 114 -2.30 11.46 -15.31
C ARG A 114 -3.68 11.66 -14.68
N CYS A 115 -4.09 10.77 -13.77
CA CYS A 115 -5.33 10.92 -13.03
C CYS A 115 -5.34 12.18 -12.17
N ARG A 116 -4.24 12.48 -11.46
CA ARG A 116 -4.09 13.71 -10.67
C ARG A 116 -4.19 14.96 -11.53
N GLU A 117 -3.53 14.98 -12.68
CA GLU A 117 -3.56 16.11 -13.59
C GLU A 117 -4.96 16.37 -14.16
N ILE A 118 -5.65 15.31 -14.59
CA ILE A 118 -7.03 15.41 -15.09
C ILE A 118 -7.96 15.91 -13.99
N GLU A 119 -7.85 15.36 -12.77
CA GLU A 119 -8.65 15.80 -11.62
C GLU A 119 -8.38 17.28 -11.31
N ARG A 120 -7.11 17.68 -11.19
CA ARG A 120 -6.72 19.07 -10.92
C ARG A 120 -7.24 20.00 -12.02
N TYR A 121 -7.10 19.60 -13.28
CA TYR A 121 -7.55 20.39 -14.43
C TYR A 121 -9.07 20.58 -14.42
N GLY A 122 -9.84 19.51 -14.20
CA GLY A 122 -11.30 19.56 -14.11
C GLY A 122 -11.78 20.44 -12.95
N ARG A 123 -11.17 20.32 -11.78
CA ARG A 123 -11.54 21.10 -10.59
C ARG A 123 -11.27 22.60 -10.72
N ARG A 124 -10.39 23.04 -11.63
CA ARG A 124 -10.19 24.47 -11.93
C ARG A 124 -11.45 25.15 -12.47
N TRP A 125 -12.45 24.41 -12.91
CA TRP A 125 -13.71 24.98 -13.37
C TRP A 125 -14.73 25.15 -12.24
N ASN A 126 -14.38 24.75 -11.01
CA ASN A 126 -15.31 24.67 -9.90
C ASN A 126 -15.03 25.72 -8.82
N LEU A 127 -16.08 26.16 -8.14
CA LEU A 127 -16.00 26.81 -6.83
C LEU A 127 -16.82 26.03 -5.81
N LYS A 128 -16.45 26.17 -4.54
CA LYS A 128 -17.22 25.72 -3.40
C LYS A 128 -17.81 26.92 -2.68
N LEU A 129 -19.08 26.86 -2.34
CA LEU A 129 -19.75 27.79 -1.43
C LEU A 129 -19.99 27.10 -0.10
N ILE A 130 -19.40 27.65 0.96
CA ILE A 130 -19.44 27.08 2.31
C ILE A 130 -20.31 27.99 3.19
N GLY A 131 -21.09 27.38 4.09
CA GLY A 131 -21.84 28.10 5.13
C GLY A 131 -23.26 28.47 4.75
N LEU A 132 -23.71 28.22 3.52
CA LEU A 132 -25.09 28.52 3.12
C LEU A 132 -26.04 27.55 3.85
N PRO A 133 -26.97 28.02 4.72
CA PRO A 133 -27.86 27.15 5.47
C PRO A 133 -28.71 26.28 4.53
N GLU A 134 -28.96 25.03 4.91
CA GLU A 134 -29.80 24.11 4.15
C GLU A 134 -31.28 24.41 4.43
N LYS A 135 -32.11 24.29 3.39
CA LYS A 135 -33.56 24.37 3.50
C LYS A 135 -34.15 23.12 2.85
N GLU A 136 -35.27 22.66 3.38
CA GLU A 136 -36.03 21.59 2.76
C GLU A 136 -36.52 22.02 1.37
N ASN A 137 -36.43 21.11 0.39
CA ASN A 137 -36.82 21.34 -1.00
C ASN A 137 -36.18 22.62 -1.62
N GLU A 138 -34.92 22.90 -1.28
CA GLU A 138 -34.22 24.06 -1.82
C GLU A 138 -33.89 23.93 -3.31
N ASP A 139 -34.18 24.96 -4.09
CA ASP A 139 -33.56 25.15 -5.40
C ASP A 139 -32.16 25.75 -5.20
N ILE A 140 -31.16 24.86 -5.11
CA ILE A 140 -29.77 25.24 -4.88
C ILE A 140 -29.26 26.14 -6.02
N ARG A 141 -29.68 25.86 -7.26
CA ARG A 141 -29.23 26.61 -8.44
C ARG A 141 -29.70 28.05 -8.33
N GLU A 142 -30.99 28.26 -8.10
CA GLU A 142 -31.56 29.62 -7.99
C GLU A 142 -30.98 30.38 -6.79
N ARG A 143 -30.78 29.71 -5.65
CA ARG A 143 -30.13 30.32 -4.49
C ARG A 143 -28.70 30.77 -4.81
N VAL A 144 -27.92 29.95 -5.49
CA VAL A 144 -26.55 30.30 -5.89
C VAL A 144 -26.56 31.45 -6.89
N ILE A 145 -27.41 31.39 -7.93
CA ILE A 145 -27.53 32.46 -8.92
C ILE A 145 -27.90 33.80 -8.26
N GLY A 146 -28.86 33.79 -7.32
CA GLY A 146 -29.24 34.98 -6.56
C GLY A 146 -28.13 35.55 -5.67
N ILE A 147 -27.18 34.72 -5.22
CA ILE A 147 -25.97 35.20 -4.54
C ILE A 147 -24.99 35.79 -5.57
N LEU A 148 -24.78 35.12 -6.70
CA LEU A 148 -23.82 35.53 -7.72
C LEU A 148 -24.17 36.88 -8.36
N THR A 149 -25.45 37.16 -8.60
CA THR A 149 -25.91 38.47 -9.12
C THR A 149 -25.56 39.62 -8.18
N ARG A 150 -25.43 39.35 -6.88
CA ARG A 150 -25.02 40.31 -5.85
C ARG A 150 -23.50 40.38 -5.67
N VAL A 151 -22.75 39.47 -6.30
CA VAL A 151 -21.28 39.45 -6.30
C VAL A 151 -20.70 40.14 -7.54
N ILE A 152 -21.38 40.02 -8.69
CA ILE A 152 -20.89 40.53 -9.98
C ILE A 152 -22.01 41.23 -10.77
N PRO A 153 -21.75 42.38 -11.42
CA PRO A 153 -22.77 43.11 -12.18
C PRO A 153 -23.01 42.47 -13.55
N ILE A 154 -23.61 41.28 -13.55
CA ILE A 154 -23.99 40.51 -14.75
C ILE A 154 -25.46 40.12 -14.63
N SER A 155 -26.18 40.07 -15.75
CA SER A 155 -27.58 39.67 -15.76
C SER A 155 -27.77 38.23 -15.29
N VAL A 156 -28.95 37.94 -14.75
CA VAL A 156 -29.31 36.61 -14.23
C VAL A 156 -29.21 35.55 -15.32
N GLU A 157 -29.67 35.87 -16.53
CA GLU A 157 -29.69 34.97 -17.68
C GLU A 157 -28.27 34.56 -18.07
N LYS A 158 -27.36 35.54 -18.17
CA LYS A 158 -25.95 35.27 -18.46
C LYS A 158 -25.31 34.41 -17.37
N LEU A 159 -25.67 34.59 -16.10
CA LEU A 159 -25.15 33.74 -15.03
C LEU A 159 -25.69 32.31 -15.13
N ARG A 160 -26.97 32.13 -15.46
CA ARG A 160 -27.60 30.81 -15.66
C ARG A 160 -26.93 30.02 -16.78
N ASP A 161 -26.49 30.69 -17.84
CA ASP A 161 -25.77 30.06 -18.96
C ASP A 161 -24.31 29.72 -18.63
N LYS A 162 -23.69 30.44 -17.69
CA LYS A 162 -22.26 30.27 -17.36
C LYS A 162 -22.02 29.35 -16.18
N VAL A 163 -23.00 29.15 -15.32
CA VAL A 163 -22.97 28.15 -14.25
C VAL A 163 -23.58 26.88 -14.82
N ASP A 164 -22.81 25.81 -14.95
CA ASP A 164 -23.27 24.56 -15.55
C ASP A 164 -24.01 23.69 -14.53
N THR A 165 -23.27 23.11 -13.58
CA THR A 165 -23.81 22.20 -12.57
C THR A 165 -23.69 22.79 -11.17
N VAL A 166 -24.73 22.65 -10.33
CA VAL A 166 -24.73 23.12 -8.93
C VAL A 166 -25.40 22.08 -8.03
N HIS A 167 -24.72 21.63 -6.98
CA HIS A 167 -25.29 20.70 -6.00
C HIS A 167 -24.57 20.73 -4.65
N ARG A 168 -25.23 20.22 -3.60
CA ARG A 168 -24.60 20.00 -2.27
C ARG A 168 -23.65 18.80 -2.33
N LEU A 169 -22.49 18.93 -1.69
CA LEU A 169 -21.53 17.85 -1.54
C LEU A 169 -21.88 16.97 -0.34
N GLY A 170 -21.85 15.65 -0.54
CA GLY A 170 -22.11 14.67 0.52
C GLY A 170 -23.59 14.36 0.73
N LYS A 171 -23.87 13.34 1.55
CA LYS A 171 -25.23 12.91 1.87
C LYS A 171 -25.86 13.83 2.91
N LYS A 172 -27.19 13.97 2.89
CA LYS A 172 -27.93 14.69 3.93
C LYS A 172 -27.67 14.01 5.28
N ASP A 173 -27.52 14.80 6.34
CA ASP A 173 -27.28 14.34 7.72
C ASP A 173 -25.99 13.51 7.90
N ASP A 174 -25.03 13.65 6.98
CA ASP A 174 -23.74 12.98 7.08
C ASP A 174 -22.98 13.50 8.33
N PRO A 175 -22.61 12.61 9.28
CA PRO A 175 -21.91 12.98 10.51
C PRO A 175 -20.62 13.77 10.26
N ALA A 176 -19.98 13.58 9.10
CA ALA A 176 -18.77 14.30 8.73
C ALA A 176 -18.94 15.83 8.73
N PHE A 177 -20.17 16.34 8.61
CA PHE A 177 -20.45 17.76 8.62
C PHE A 177 -20.74 18.33 10.01
N ASN A 178 -20.88 17.52 11.07
CA ASN A 178 -21.01 17.99 12.47
C ASN A 178 -22.01 19.16 12.63
N MET A 179 -23.25 18.99 12.14
CA MET A 179 -24.32 20.00 12.14
C MET A 179 -24.01 21.28 11.32
N ARG A 180 -22.93 21.31 10.54
CA ARG A 180 -22.62 22.42 9.63
C ARG A 180 -23.34 22.20 8.29
N PRO A 181 -23.78 23.27 7.61
CA PRO A 181 -24.36 23.13 6.28
C PRO A 181 -23.37 22.53 5.28
N ARG A 182 -23.84 21.58 4.45
CA ARG A 182 -23.02 20.94 3.42
C ARG A 182 -22.50 21.97 2.43
N PRO A 183 -21.23 21.93 2.02
CA PRO A 183 -20.72 22.80 0.97
C PRO A 183 -21.47 22.57 -0.34
N ILE A 184 -21.71 23.64 -1.09
CA ILE A 184 -22.22 23.56 -2.46
C ILE A 184 -21.03 23.57 -3.41
N ILE A 185 -20.99 22.67 -4.37
CA ILE A 185 -20.08 22.76 -5.51
C ILE A 185 -20.82 23.33 -6.71
N MET A 186 -20.17 24.23 -7.43
CA MET A 186 -20.67 24.79 -8.68
C MET A 186 -19.59 24.76 -9.75
N GLN A 187 -19.92 24.21 -10.91
CA GLN A 187 -19.06 24.17 -12.09
C GLN A 187 -19.44 25.32 -13.02
N PHE A 188 -18.44 25.94 -13.63
CA PHE A 188 -18.62 27.01 -14.60
C PHE A 188 -18.25 26.52 -15.99
N GLY A 189 -18.99 26.94 -17.01
CA GLY A 189 -18.62 26.73 -18.41
C GLY A 189 -17.50 27.65 -18.91
N MET A 190 -17.12 28.67 -18.12
CA MET A 190 -16.05 29.61 -18.47
C MET A 190 -15.14 29.90 -17.28
N ARG A 191 -13.85 29.52 -17.38
CA ARG A 191 -12.89 29.70 -16.28
C ARG A 191 -12.64 31.16 -15.94
N THR A 192 -12.61 32.06 -16.93
CA THR A 192 -12.43 33.49 -16.68
C THR A 192 -13.57 34.08 -15.86
N MET A 193 -14.82 33.65 -16.11
CA MET A 193 -15.99 34.01 -15.29
C MET A 193 -15.84 33.50 -13.86
N ARG A 194 -15.45 32.23 -13.71
CA ARG A 194 -15.18 31.60 -12.41
C ARG A 194 -14.14 32.39 -11.61
N ASP A 195 -13.01 32.72 -12.24
CA ASP A 195 -11.92 33.47 -11.63
C ASP A 195 -12.36 34.89 -11.23
N GLU A 196 -13.19 35.54 -12.05
CA GLU A 196 -13.70 36.87 -11.77
C GLU A 196 -14.70 36.88 -10.60
N ILE A 197 -15.63 35.92 -10.57
CA ILE A 197 -16.53 35.69 -9.44
C ILE A 197 -15.72 35.41 -8.18
N TRP A 198 -14.71 34.53 -8.26
CA TRP A 198 -13.84 34.22 -7.12
C TRP A 198 -13.17 35.48 -6.58
N ARG A 199 -12.58 36.30 -7.45
CA ARG A 199 -11.91 37.56 -7.06
C ARG A 199 -12.88 38.52 -6.38
N ARG A 200 -14.05 38.79 -6.98
CA ARG A 200 -15.05 39.71 -6.42
C ARG A 200 -15.69 39.19 -5.12
N SER A 201 -15.88 37.88 -5.01
CA SER A 201 -16.52 37.27 -3.83
C SER A 201 -15.78 37.52 -2.52
N ARG A 202 -14.46 37.80 -2.57
CA ARG A 202 -13.63 38.08 -1.38
C ARG A 202 -14.02 39.38 -0.67
N GLU A 203 -14.57 40.34 -1.40
CA GLU A 203 -14.93 41.67 -0.90
C GLU A 203 -16.45 41.93 -0.97
N ALA A 204 -17.22 41.02 -1.56
CA ALA A 204 -18.66 41.15 -1.72
C ALA A 204 -19.40 41.20 -0.38
N ARG A 205 -20.21 42.24 -0.16
CA ARG A 205 -20.99 42.44 1.07
C ARG A 205 -21.96 41.29 1.35
N VAL A 206 -22.60 40.77 0.32
CA VAL A 206 -23.52 39.62 0.41
C VAL A 206 -22.89 38.39 1.07
N CYS A 207 -21.58 38.15 0.85
CA CYS A 207 -20.89 37.03 1.48
C CYS A 207 -20.82 37.19 3.01
N LYS A 208 -20.60 38.42 3.49
CA LYS A 208 -20.57 38.73 4.92
C LYS A 208 -21.97 38.65 5.53
N GLU A 209 -22.97 39.24 4.87
CA GLU A 209 -24.37 39.24 5.32
C GLU A 209 -24.92 37.82 5.48
N LEU A 210 -24.67 36.96 4.48
CA LEU A 210 -25.15 35.57 4.50
C LEU A 210 -24.21 34.62 5.24
N HIS A 211 -23.10 35.11 5.79
CA HIS A 211 -22.08 34.31 6.46
C HIS A 211 -21.54 33.16 5.58
N VAL A 212 -21.44 33.40 4.28
CA VAL A 212 -20.99 32.42 3.29
C VAL A 212 -19.59 32.74 2.77
N GLN A 213 -18.87 31.69 2.38
CA GLN A 213 -17.51 31.82 1.86
C GLN A 213 -17.34 31.01 0.59
N PHE A 214 -16.90 31.67 -0.46
CA PHE A 214 -16.40 30.97 -1.63
C PHE A 214 -15.01 30.38 -1.33
N ARG A 215 -14.72 29.24 -1.94
CA ARG A 215 -13.43 28.56 -1.93
C ARG A 215 -13.18 27.93 -3.29
N GLN A 216 -11.91 27.81 -3.66
CA GLN A 216 -11.52 27.01 -4.82
C GLN A 216 -11.71 25.53 -4.50
N ASP A 217 -12.08 24.75 -5.52
CA ASP A 217 -12.13 23.30 -5.42
C ASP A 217 -10.73 22.72 -5.71
N TRP A 218 -10.05 22.30 -4.66
CA TRP A 218 -8.75 21.63 -4.77
C TRP A 218 -8.92 20.12 -4.65
N SER A 219 -8.05 19.35 -5.32
CA SER A 219 -7.96 17.89 -5.13
C SER A 219 -7.63 17.56 -3.67
N LYS A 220 -7.83 16.31 -3.26
CA LYS A 220 -7.49 15.87 -1.90
C LYS A 220 -6.00 16.13 -1.61
N GLU A 221 -5.13 15.74 -2.53
CA GLU A 221 -3.69 15.93 -2.43
C GLU A 221 -3.30 17.42 -2.35
N ASP A 222 -3.88 18.28 -3.19
CA ASP A 222 -3.59 19.72 -3.13
C ASP A 222 -4.08 20.34 -1.81
N ARG A 223 -5.22 19.89 -1.27
CA ARG A 223 -5.71 20.35 0.05
C ARG A 223 -4.73 19.99 1.16
N GLU A 224 -4.27 18.74 1.18
CA GLU A 224 -3.32 18.23 2.17
C GLU A 224 -1.97 18.93 2.06
N ALA A 225 -1.44 19.08 0.84
CA ALA A 225 -0.21 19.79 0.57
C ALA A 225 -0.29 21.25 1.04
N ARG A 226 -1.39 21.96 0.72
CA ARG A 226 -1.62 23.32 1.19
C ARG A 226 -1.73 23.41 2.70
N ALA A 227 -2.40 22.45 3.36
CA ALA A 227 -2.50 22.42 4.82
C ALA A 227 -1.12 22.28 5.48
N LYS A 228 -0.27 21.40 4.94
CA LYS A 228 1.11 21.19 5.41
C LYS A 228 2.00 22.43 5.17
N LEU A 229 1.85 23.09 4.03
CA LEU A 229 2.68 24.24 3.64
C LEU A 229 2.24 25.57 4.25
N TYR A 230 0.97 25.66 4.69
CA TYR A 230 0.41 26.92 5.19
C TYR A 230 1.18 27.51 6.39
N PRO A 231 1.58 26.72 7.42
CA PRO A 231 2.41 27.21 8.52
C PRO A 231 3.74 27.81 8.04
N THR A 232 4.44 27.13 7.13
CA THR A 232 5.71 27.61 6.56
C THR A 232 5.53 28.92 5.79
N VAL A 233 4.45 29.03 5.01
CA VAL A 233 4.12 30.27 4.28
C VAL A 233 3.77 31.40 5.26
N GLN A 234 3.07 31.12 6.35
CA GLN A 234 2.78 32.12 7.39
C GLN A 234 4.05 32.59 8.08
N GLU A 235 4.95 31.68 8.44
CA GLU A 235 6.25 32.02 9.03
C GLU A 235 7.10 32.87 8.11
N ALA A 236 7.20 32.50 6.83
CA ALA A 236 7.91 33.30 5.84
C ALA A 236 7.34 34.72 5.73
N ARG A 237 6.01 34.89 5.75
CA ARG A 237 5.37 36.20 5.77
C ARG A 237 5.69 37.00 7.03
N ARG A 238 5.70 36.37 8.20
CA ARG A 238 6.08 37.01 9.47
C ARG A 238 7.52 37.51 9.42
N ASN A 239 8.40 36.79 8.73
CA ASN A 239 9.79 37.15 8.50
C ASN A 239 10.00 38.12 7.31
N GLY A 240 8.93 38.78 6.83
CA GLY A 240 9.02 39.78 5.75
C GLY A 240 9.23 39.22 4.34
N LYS A 241 9.20 37.89 4.15
CA LYS A 241 9.42 37.25 2.86
C LYS A 241 8.17 37.28 1.99
N LYS A 242 8.35 37.33 0.66
CA LYS A 242 7.24 37.23 -0.29
C LYS A 242 6.83 35.78 -0.45
N ALA A 243 5.81 35.35 0.31
CA ALA A 243 5.35 33.97 0.33
C ALA A 243 3.85 33.79 -0.01
N TYR A 244 3.54 32.83 -0.89
CA TYR A 244 2.16 32.47 -1.25
C TYR A 244 2.03 31.01 -1.71
N LEU A 245 0.85 30.43 -1.50
CA LEU A 245 0.51 29.09 -1.97
C LEU A 245 -0.07 29.13 -3.39
N LYS A 246 0.46 28.29 -4.27
CA LYS A 246 -0.04 28.11 -5.64
C LYS A 246 -0.30 26.62 -5.86
N GLU A 247 -1.56 26.27 -6.13
CA GLU A 247 -1.99 24.87 -6.27
C GLU A 247 -1.56 24.04 -5.05
N GLY A 248 -0.76 22.99 -5.24
CA GLY A 248 -0.23 22.11 -4.18
C GLY A 248 1.17 22.49 -3.65
N TYR A 249 1.76 23.62 -4.05
CA TYR A 249 3.09 24.03 -3.61
C TYR A 249 3.14 25.47 -3.08
N ALA A 250 4.23 25.83 -2.42
CA ALA A 250 4.48 27.19 -1.95
C ALA A 250 5.57 27.87 -2.78
N ILE A 251 5.45 29.19 -2.94
CA ILE A 251 6.52 30.04 -3.47
C ILE A 251 6.94 30.98 -2.35
N ILE A 252 8.22 30.97 -1.99
CA ILE A 252 8.84 31.81 -0.96
C ILE A 252 10.06 32.50 -1.57
N ASP A 253 10.03 33.83 -1.68
CA ASP A 253 11.05 34.65 -2.35
C ASP A 253 11.42 34.13 -3.75
N GLY A 254 10.41 33.73 -4.52
CA GLY A 254 10.57 33.20 -5.87
C GLY A 254 10.97 31.72 -5.95
N LYS A 255 11.33 31.08 -4.83
CA LYS A 255 11.69 29.66 -4.79
C LYS A 255 10.48 28.77 -4.54
N ARG A 256 10.37 27.68 -5.30
CA ARG A 256 9.33 26.66 -5.15
C ARG A 256 9.68 25.75 -3.97
N VAL A 257 8.71 25.53 -3.09
CA VAL A 257 8.79 24.65 -1.92
C VAL A 257 7.64 23.65 -2.02
N GLU A 258 7.98 22.36 -2.05
CA GLU A 258 7.01 21.27 -2.09
C GLU A 258 6.56 20.86 -0.69
N ALA A 259 5.36 20.30 -0.60
CA ALA A 259 4.92 19.68 0.64
C ALA A 259 5.79 18.46 0.95
N PRO A 260 6.15 18.21 2.22
CA PRO A 260 6.91 17.02 2.58
C PRO A 260 6.13 15.76 2.20
N PHE A 261 6.78 14.89 1.43
CA PHE A 261 6.29 13.55 1.13
C PHE A 261 6.29 12.75 2.44
N ILE A 262 5.16 12.12 2.74
CA ILE A 262 5.07 11.12 3.80
C ILE A 262 4.94 9.80 3.03
N HIS A 263 5.91 8.91 3.22
CA HIS A 263 5.84 7.53 2.74
C HIS A 263 4.72 6.77 3.45
#